data_AF-W1P2W9-F1
#
_entry.id   AF-W1P2W9-F1
#
_cell.length_a   1.000
_cell.length_b   1.000
_cell.length_c   1.000
_cell.angle_alpha   90.00
_cell.angle_beta   90.00
_cell.angle_gamma   90.00
#
_symmetry.space_group_name_H-M   'P 1'
#
loop_
_entity.id
_entity.type
_entity.pdbx_description
1 polymer ?
#
loop_
_entity_poly.entity_id
_entity_poly.type
_entity_poly.pdbx_seq_one_letter_code
_entity_poly.pdbx_strand_id
1 'polypeptide(L)' 'MAGKSGLMKSIPPRLRPQSTDITAAMTWGIAATAGAIWLIQPFDWLKKQFSKDPES' A
#
# COMPACT_ATOMS: atom_id res chain seq x y z
N MET A 1 8.31 -26.73 11.14
CA MET A 1 8.28 -25.31 10.74
C MET A 1 8.70 -24.42 11.92
N ALA A 2 10.00 -24.28 12.17
CA ALA A 2 10.53 -23.48 13.28
C ALA A 2 11.43 -22.39 12.69
N GLY A 3 10.98 -21.13 12.73
CA GLY A 3 11.77 -20.03 12.18
C GLY A 3 11.13 -18.65 12.26
N LYS A 4 9.79 -18.56 12.39
CA LYS A 4 9.10 -17.26 12.48
C LYS A 4 8.71 -16.84 13.90
N SER A 5 8.62 -17.77 14.85
CA SER A 5 8.14 -17.50 16.22
C SER A 5 9.20 -16.88 17.16
N GLY A 6 10.49 -17.00 16.82
CA GLY A 6 11.59 -16.49 17.65
C GLY A 6 11.96 -15.02 17.42
N LEU A 7 11.72 -14.49 16.22
CA LEU A 7 12.20 -13.16 15.82
C LEU A 7 11.34 -12.00 16.33
N MET A 8 10.08 -12.27 16.73
CA MET A 8 9.16 -11.26 17.27
C MET A 8 9.20 -11.15 18.81
N LYS A 9 9.99 -11.99 19.48
CA LYS A 9 10.11 -12.01 20.94
C LYS A 9 11.11 -10.99 21.48
N SER A 10 12.05 -10.53 20.65
CA SER A 10 13.07 -9.53 21.00
C SER A 10 12.66 -8.08 20.70
N ILE A 11 11.52 -7.85 20.06
CA ILE A 11 11.02 -6.50 19.80
C ILE A 11 10.13 -6.10 20.99
N PRO A 12 10.47 -5.03 21.73
CA PRO A 12 9.67 -4.59 22.86
C PRO A 12 8.24 -4.32 22.39
N PRO A 13 7.21 -4.68 23.17
CA PRO A 13 5.81 -4.60 22.76
C PRO A 13 5.37 -3.20 22.28
N ARG A 14 6.12 -2.18 22.67
CA ARG A 14 5.95 -0.77 22.32
C ARG A 14 6.48 -0.38 20.93
N LEU A 15 7.30 -1.21 20.30
CA LEU A 15 7.83 -1.05 18.94
C LEU A 15 7.21 -2.03 17.94
N ARG A 16 6.21 -2.80 18.36
CA ARG A 16 5.45 -3.64 17.42
C ARG A 16 4.61 -2.69 16.58
N PRO A 17 4.75 -2.69 15.24
CA PRO A 17 3.83 -1.94 14.39
C PRO A 17 2.44 -2.47 14.71
N GLN A 18 1.58 -1.63 15.29
CA GLN A 18 0.21 -2.06 15.54
C GLN A 18 -0.46 -2.25 14.18
N SER A 19 -1.31 -3.27 14.04
CA SER A 19 -2.06 -3.47 12.79
C SER A 19 -2.79 -2.18 12.39
N THR A 20 -3.25 -1.40 13.38
CA THR A 20 -3.81 -0.06 13.22
C THR A 20 -2.88 0.91 12.51
N ASP A 21 -1.59 0.96 12.85
CA ASP A 21 -0.62 1.87 12.21
C ASP A 21 -0.36 1.47 10.76
N ILE A 22 -0.30 0.17 10.49
CA ILE A 22 -0.15 -0.36 9.13
C ILE A 22 -1.39 -0.01 8.30
N THR A 23 -2.58 -0.24 8.84
CA THR A 23 -3.85 0.13 8.18
C THR A 23 -3.91 1.65 7.96
N ALA A 24 -3.56 2.46 8.96
CA ALA A 24 -3.54 3.90 8.82
C ALA A 24 -2.56 4.36 7.74
N ALA A 25 -1.35 3.81 7.69
CA ALA A 25 -0.37 4.11 6.65
C ALA A 25 -0.87 3.73 5.25
N MET A 26 -1.53 2.57 5.11
CA MET A 26 -2.17 2.17 3.86
C MET A 26 -3.30 3.13 3.48
N THR A 27 -4.18 3.48 4.42
CA THR A 27 -5.30 4.40 4.19
C THR A 27 -4.82 5.78 3.78
N TRP A 28 -3.86 6.36 4.50
CA TRP A 28 -3.27 7.65 4.15
C TRP A 28 -2.47 7.60 2.85
N GLY A 29 -1.79 6.48 2.57
CA GLY A 29 -1.11 6.27 1.29
C GLY A 29 -2.08 6.25 0.10
N ILE A 30 -3.20 5.54 0.23
CA ILE A 30 -4.28 5.53 -0.78
C ILE A 30 -4.86 6.93 -0.95
N ALA A 31 -5.16 7.62 0.15
CA ALA A 31 -5.71 8.98 0.11
C ALA A 31 -4.76 9.96 -0.58
N ALA A 32 -3.47 9.93 -0.27
CA ALA A 32 -2.45 10.77 -0.90
C ALA A 32 -2.31 10.45 -2.41
N THR A 33 -2.29 9.16 -2.76
CA THR A 33 -2.20 8.72 -4.16
C THR A 33 -3.44 9.17 -4.94
N ALA A 34 -4.63 8.98 -4.39
CA ALA A 34 -5.88 9.44 -4.99
C ALA A 34 -5.90 10.96 -5.15
N GLY A 35 -5.43 11.71 -4.15
CA GLY A 35 -5.29 13.16 -4.23
C GLY A 35 -4.30 13.61 -5.31
N ALA A 36 -3.17 12.93 -5.46
CA ALA A 36 -2.20 13.23 -6.51
C ALA A 36 -2.76 12.94 -7.91
N ILE A 37 -3.49 11.81 -8.07
CA ILE A 37 -4.19 11.49 -9.31
C ILE A 37 -5.27 12.55 -9.60
N TRP A 38 -5.98 13.02 -8.58
CA TRP A 38 -6.98 14.07 -8.75
C TRP A 38 -6.37 15.43 -9.16
N LEU A 39 -5.20 15.76 -8.64
CA LEU A 39 -4.54 17.05 -8.90
C LEU A 39 -3.87 17.12 -10.27
N ILE A 40 -3.23 16.03 -10.70
CA ILE A 40 -2.55 15.95 -12.01
C ILE A 40 -3.53 15.54 -13.12
N GLN A 41 -4.69 15.00 -12.75
CA GLN A 41 -5.72 14.45 -13.64
C GLN A 41 -5.15 13.63 -14.81
N PRO A 42 -4.29 12.62 -14.59
CA PRO A 42 -3.64 11.87 -15.66
C PRO A 42 -4.58 10.83 -16.31
N PHE A 43 -5.89 11.07 -16.34
CA PHE A 43 -6.89 10.08 -16.73
C PHE A 43 -6.75 9.59 -18.18
N ASP A 44 -6.33 10.46 -19.10
CA ASP A 44 -6.12 10.05 -20.50
C ASP A 44 -4.90 9.15 -20.67
N TRP A 45 -3.84 9.38 -19.91
CA TRP A 45 -2.70 8.46 -19.84
C TRP A 45 -3.10 7.15 -19.15
N LEU A 46 -3.89 7.25 -18.07
CA LEU A 46 -4.36 6.11 -17.30
C LEU A 46 -5.23 5.17 -18.17
N LYS A 47 -6.16 5.72 -18.96
CA LYS A 47 -6.95 4.97 -19.94
C LYS A 47 -6.07 4.22 -20.93
N LYS A 48 -4.98 4.83 -21.41
CA LYS A 48 -4.05 4.14 -22.33
C LYS A 48 -3.31 2.96 -21.67
N GLN A 49 -3.10 2.99 -20.35
CA GLN A 49 -2.51 1.87 -19.63
C GLN A 49 -3.51 0.75 -19.35
N PHE A 50 -4.76 1.09 -19.03
CA PHE A 50 -5.81 0.10 -18.72
C PHE A 50 -6.56 -0.42 -19.95
N SER A 51 -6.60 0.31 -21.06
CA SER A 51 -7.14 -0.18 -22.35
C SER A 51 -6.11 -0.97 -23.16
N LYS A 52 -4.92 -1.18 -22.61
CA LYS A 52 -3.90 -2.05 -23.19
C LYS A 52 -4.12 -3.48 -22.72
N ASP A 53 -5.31 -4.00 -22.99
CA ASP A 53 -5.56 -5.44 -22.91
C ASP A 53 -5.19 -6.09 -24.26
N PRO A 54 -4.69 -7.34 -24.20
CA PRO A 54 -3.98 -7.98 -25.30
C PRO A 54 -4.92 -8.21 -26.47
N GLU A 55 -4.43 -7.93 -27.67
CA GLU A 55 -4.97 -8.49 -28.91
C GLU A 55 -5.20 -9.99 -28.70
N SER A 56 -6.48 -10.41 -28.69
CA SER A 56 -6.90 -11.80 -28.74
C SER A 56 -8.22 -11.93 -29.49
#